data_AF-A0A3D3LFA8-F1
#
_entry.id   AF-A0A3D3LFA8-F1
#
_cell.length_a   1.000
_cell.length_b   1.000
_cell.length_c   1.000
_cell.angle_alpha   90.00
_cell.angle_beta   90.00
_cell.angle_gamma   90.00
#
_symmetry.space_group_name_H-M   'P 1'
#
loop_
_entity.id
_entity.type
_entity.pdbx_description
1 polymer ?
#
loop_
_entity_poly.entity_id
_entity_poly.type
_entity_poly.pdbx_seq_one_letter_code
_entity_poly.pdbx_strand_id
1 'polypeptide(L)'
;MCASAARGCFFTGSNPAVKAASSFSNSASCPAERAATGLGGRLPRKEAVAPSGRSWAAASKAGRLSSRQGRKRCFMAWRGRKKRACLRVLLRPFTRAMKLHHVLAALLVTASAHGGSFTLEKTAAGGAIVKLDGQFFTEFVVDQANKTYLWPIIGPDGTDMTRSYPMKTVEGEQHDHPHHRGLCFGHENIGGYDTWAERSTFGEKPSDKTSARVSHLGAIKHRSITEMKDGEKAVLAVVADHVDAAGKKIIEEIRRHTFMVKNGARIIDVDIELIATEGDTLVDDKKDAGLSIRVPSEMAVDKGKEGKGTGRIINSEGHTDGDAWAKRATWVDYHGTVKGASVGVAMLNHPSSFRHPTPWHVRTYGLFTANPFGLQSLDKNSETGAFTLKKGEKITLRHRFIFHTGDEKAAKIAEAYADYAKEP
;
A
#
# COMPACT_ATOMS: atom_id res chain seq x y z
N MET A 1 5.55 -71.69 -18.99
CA MET A 1 6.17 -72.92 -18.43
C MET A 1 7.31 -72.52 -17.50
N CYS A 2 7.52 -73.27 -16.42
CA CYS A 2 8.70 -73.31 -15.52
C CYS A 2 9.27 -72.01 -14.92
N ALA A 3 9.74 -72.14 -13.68
CA ALA A 3 10.53 -71.14 -12.95
C ALA A 3 11.84 -71.77 -12.46
N SER A 4 12.89 -70.95 -12.27
CA SER A 4 14.04 -71.17 -11.38
C SER A 4 14.90 -69.89 -11.43
N ALA A 5 15.44 -69.23 -10.40
CA ALA A 5 15.69 -69.46 -8.97
C ALA A 5 17.18 -69.69 -8.56
N ALA A 6 17.61 -68.83 -7.63
CA ALA A 6 18.64 -69.01 -6.58
C ALA A 6 20.13 -68.66 -6.82
N ARG A 7 20.78 -68.31 -5.68
CA ARG A 7 22.22 -68.09 -5.38
C ARG A 7 22.83 -66.78 -5.92
N GLY A 8 23.47 -65.90 -5.13
CA GLY A 8 23.60 -65.81 -3.66
C GLY A 8 24.96 -66.24 -3.08
N CYS A 9 25.70 -65.28 -2.48
CA CYS A 9 26.91 -65.51 -1.67
C CYS A 9 27.13 -64.35 -0.67
N PHE A 10 27.68 -64.63 0.52
CA PHE A 10 27.88 -63.69 1.63
C PHE A 10 29.17 -64.09 2.40
N PHE A 11 30.07 -63.14 2.66
CA PHE A 11 31.18 -63.21 3.65
C PHE A 11 31.48 -61.74 4.04
N THR A 12 31.34 -61.20 5.25
CA THR A 12 31.68 -61.56 6.65
C THR A 12 33.15 -61.33 7.04
N GLY A 13 33.38 -60.44 8.02
CA GLY A 13 34.67 -60.15 8.68
C GLY A 13 34.83 -58.65 8.96
N SER A 14 34.45 -58.08 10.11
CA SER A 14 34.95 -58.23 11.50
C SER A 14 36.13 -57.31 11.86
N ASN A 15 35.91 -56.41 12.82
CA ASN A 15 36.81 -55.39 13.40
C ASN A 15 37.99 -56.03 14.19
N PRO A 16 39.16 -55.38 14.39
CA PRO A 16 39.35 -54.55 15.60
C PRO A 16 40.34 -53.36 15.53
N ALA A 17 39.83 -52.14 15.75
CA ALA A 17 40.10 -51.24 16.89
C ALA A 17 41.52 -50.70 17.30
N VAL A 18 41.50 -49.46 17.82
CA VAL A 18 42.43 -48.74 18.75
C VAL A 18 43.81 -48.22 18.25
N LYS A 19 43.87 -46.89 18.06
CA LYS A 19 44.73 -45.91 18.79
C LYS A 19 44.28 -44.48 18.37
N ALA A 20 43.86 -43.54 19.21
CA ALA A 20 44.29 -43.09 20.55
C ALA A 20 45.58 -42.25 20.53
N ALA A 21 45.40 -40.93 20.43
CA ALA A 21 46.38 -39.89 20.76
C ALA A 21 45.62 -38.66 21.28
N SER A 22 46.17 -37.98 22.29
CA SER A 22 45.47 -36.93 23.06
C SER A 22 46.38 -35.73 23.35
N SER A 23 45.81 -34.53 23.40
CA SER A 23 46.49 -33.35 23.96
C SER A 23 45.51 -32.48 24.76
N PHE A 24 45.50 -32.65 26.08
CA PHE A 24 44.95 -31.66 27.02
C PHE A 24 46.01 -30.61 27.33
N SER A 25 45.59 -29.37 27.55
CA SER A 25 46.28 -28.41 28.42
C SER A 25 45.24 -27.63 29.21
N ASN A 26 45.51 -27.38 30.49
CA ASN A 26 44.48 -27.00 31.46
C ASN A 26 45.02 -25.98 32.47
N SER A 27 44.39 -24.80 32.55
CA SER A 27 44.53 -23.80 33.62
C SER A 27 43.37 -22.79 33.46
N ALA A 28 42.48 -22.59 34.43
CA ALA A 28 42.72 -21.93 35.74
C ALA A 28 43.20 -20.46 35.55
N SER A 29 42.65 -19.45 36.22
CA SER A 29 41.69 -19.42 37.36
C SER A 29 41.02 -18.04 37.51
N CYS A 30 39.91 -17.95 38.25
CA CYS A 30 39.36 -16.69 38.77
C CYS A 30 39.67 -16.54 40.26
N PRO A 31 39.97 -15.31 40.73
CA PRO A 31 39.44 -14.83 42.01
C PRO A 31 38.86 -13.39 41.90
N ALA A 32 38.31 -12.89 43.01
CA ALA A 32 37.49 -11.67 43.06
C ALA A 32 38.04 -10.58 44.02
N GLU A 33 37.28 -9.47 44.10
CA GLU A 33 37.29 -8.41 45.13
C GLU A 33 38.56 -7.58 45.41
N ARG A 34 38.46 -6.26 45.14
CA ARG A 34 38.52 -5.12 46.10
C ARG A 34 38.74 -3.81 45.31
N ALA A 35 38.46 -2.59 45.76
CA ALA A 35 37.60 -1.96 46.78
C ALA A 35 38.28 -0.67 47.28
N ALA A 36 37.78 0.48 46.82
CA ALA A 36 37.80 1.80 47.47
C ALA A 36 39.10 2.63 47.61
N THR A 37 38.86 3.95 47.78
CA THR A 37 39.77 5.08 48.11
C THR A 37 40.74 5.56 47.01
N GLY A 38 40.98 6.87 46.83
CA GLY A 38 40.24 8.03 47.37
C GLY A 38 40.97 9.38 47.22
N LEU A 39 40.21 10.48 47.37
CA LEU A 39 40.65 11.90 47.52
C LEU A 39 41.23 12.60 46.26
N GLY A 40 40.99 13.91 46.03
CA GLY A 40 40.00 14.78 46.69
C GLY A 40 40.15 16.30 46.41
N GLY A 41 39.04 17.04 46.53
CA GLY A 41 38.98 18.51 46.61
C GLY A 41 38.67 19.26 45.30
N ARG A 42 38.07 20.47 45.32
CA ARG A 42 37.30 21.14 46.40
C ARG A 42 36.42 22.26 45.80
N LEU A 43 35.22 22.49 46.38
CA LEU A 43 34.37 23.66 46.11
C LEU A 43 34.82 24.87 46.98
N PRO A 44 34.43 26.12 46.63
CA PRO A 44 33.13 26.68 47.06
C PRO A 44 32.26 27.13 45.85
N ARG A 45 30.92 27.05 45.83
CA ARG A 45 29.84 27.30 46.82
C ARG A 45 29.52 28.80 47.04
N LYS A 46 28.45 29.26 46.38
CA LYS A 46 27.34 30.15 46.84
C LYS A 46 26.32 30.28 45.68
N GLU A 47 25.20 31.00 45.75
CA GLU A 47 23.96 30.92 46.56
C GLU A 47 23.00 32.04 46.04
N ALA A 48 21.66 32.06 46.15
CA ALA A 48 20.58 31.09 46.35
C ALA A 48 19.21 31.86 46.33
N VAL A 49 18.07 31.15 46.37
CA VAL A 49 16.69 31.66 46.73
C VAL A 49 15.95 32.63 45.76
N ALA A 50 15.12 32.04 44.88
CA ALA A 50 13.64 32.07 44.89
C ALA A 50 12.85 33.45 44.87
N PRO A 51 11.48 33.51 44.90
CA PRO A 51 10.76 33.98 43.70
C PRO A 51 9.60 34.99 43.87
N SER A 52 9.16 35.60 42.76
CA SER A 52 7.85 36.28 42.58
C SER A 52 7.52 36.40 41.08
N GLY A 53 6.30 36.69 40.61
CA GLY A 53 5.01 36.75 41.31
C GLY A 53 3.96 37.65 40.62
N ARG A 54 2.78 37.08 40.31
CA ARG A 54 1.52 37.73 39.82
C ARG A 54 1.40 38.03 38.31
N SER A 55 0.12 38.06 37.90
CA SER A 55 -0.43 38.25 36.55
C SER A 55 -0.91 39.68 36.27
N TRP A 56 -1.09 40.04 35.00
CA TRP A 56 -2.12 41.00 34.56
C TRP A 56 -2.72 40.59 33.20
N ALA A 57 -3.91 41.11 32.88
CA ALA A 57 -4.66 40.78 31.66
C ALA A 57 -5.31 42.03 31.04
N ALA A 58 -5.63 41.94 29.74
CA ALA A 58 -6.28 42.96 28.91
C ALA A 58 -5.47 44.28 28.72
N ALA A 59 -5.74 45.15 27.74
CA ALA A 59 -6.92 45.27 26.88
C ALA A 59 -6.59 45.86 25.49
N SER A 60 -7.56 45.75 24.57
CA SER A 60 -7.59 46.42 23.27
C SER A 60 -7.69 47.95 23.36
N LYS A 61 -7.18 48.69 22.37
CA LYS A 61 -7.63 50.06 22.07
C LYS A 61 -7.60 50.36 20.56
N ALA A 62 -8.70 50.92 20.05
CA ALA A 62 -8.80 51.44 18.69
C ALA A 62 -8.50 52.95 18.65
N GLY A 63 -7.85 53.42 17.59
CA GLY A 63 -7.66 54.84 17.27
C GLY A 63 -8.71 55.34 16.26
N ARG A 64 -9.06 56.64 16.30
CA ARG A 64 -10.17 57.24 15.52
C ARG A 64 -9.72 58.41 14.64
N LEU A 65 -10.36 58.50 13.46
CA LEU A 65 -10.83 59.71 12.75
C LEU A 65 -9.86 60.88 12.45
N SER A 66 -9.64 61.17 11.16
CA SER A 66 -9.76 62.51 10.53
C SER A 66 -9.69 62.41 8.99
N SER A 67 -10.07 63.42 8.19
CA SER A 67 -11.44 63.83 7.84
C SER A 67 -11.48 64.75 6.58
N ARG A 68 -12.59 64.74 5.80
CA ARG A 68 -12.92 65.66 4.65
C ARG A 68 -11.97 65.56 3.42
N GLN A 69 -12.27 65.98 2.16
CA GLN A 69 -13.44 66.49 1.38
C GLN A 69 -13.18 66.20 -0.14
N GLY A 70 -14.07 66.33 -1.16
CA GLY A 70 -15.49 66.74 -1.21
C GLY A 70 -16.08 67.14 -2.60
N ARG A 71 -15.75 66.49 -3.75
CA ARG A 71 -16.29 66.78 -5.12
C ARG A 71 -16.57 65.43 -5.85
N LYS A 72 -17.72 65.16 -6.52
CA LYS A 72 -18.41 65.78 -7.69
C LYS A 72 -17.63 65.56 -9.01
N ARG A 73 -18.21 65.10 -10.14
CA ARG A 73 -19.64 64.93 -10.55
C ARG A 73 -19.81 64.00 -11.79
N CYS A 74 -21.00 63.43 -11.97
CA CYS A 74 -21.69 63.00 -13.23
C CYS A 74 -20.97 62.17 -14.33
N PHE A 75 -21.65 61.12 -14.83
CA PHE A 75 -22.23 61.16 -16.20
C PHE A 75 -23.52 60.29 -16.30
N MET A 76 -24.24 60.42 -17.42
CA MET A 76 -25.68 60.14 -17.57
C MET A 76 -26.08 58.68 -17.80
N ALA A 77 -27.35 58.36 -17.49
CA ALA A 77 -28.07 57.19 -17.99
C ALA A 77 -28.93 57.54 -19.22
N TRP A 78 -29.14 56.58 -20.13
CA TRP A 78 -29.98 56.75 -21.33
C TRP A 78 -31.27 55.92 -21.26
N ARG A 79 -32.37 56.43 -21.83
CA ARG A 79 -33.68 55.76 -21.93
C ARG A 79 -34.34 56.08 -23.26
N GLY A 80 -34.95 55.08 -23.91
CA GLY A 80 -35.81 55.25 -25.08
C GLY A 80 -37.07 54.36 -25.01
N ARG A 81 -38.24 54.93 -25.37
CA ARG A 81 -39.53 54.21 -25.50
C ARG A 81 -40.40 54.87 -26.58
N LYS A 82 -40.96 54.08 -27.52
CA LYS A 82 -42.23 54.32 -28.25
C LYS A 82 -42.88 52.94 -28.47
N LYS A 83 -44.09 52.63 -27.95
CA LYS A 83 -45.46 52.90 -28.48
C LYS A 83 -45.66 52.22 -29.87
N ARG A 84 -46.48 51.16 -30.00
CA ARG A 84 -47.98 51.08 -30.10
C ARG A 84 -48.50 51.59 -31.46
N ALA A 85 -49.47 50.98 -32.18
CA ALA A 85 -50.36 49.83 -31.88
C ALA A 85 -50.99 49.15 -33.13
N CYS A 86 -51.72 48.03 -32.90
CA CYS A 86 -52.90 47.46 -33.60
C CYS A 86 -52.99 47.31 -35.15
N LEU A 87 -53.31 46.06 -35.58
CA LEU A 87 -54.47 45.79 -36.44
C LEU A 87 -55.04 44.37 -36.16
N ARG A 88 -56.32 44.12 -36.47
CA ARG A 88 -56.99 42.80 -36.42
C ARG A 88 -57.29 42.31 -37.84
N VAL A 89 -57.09 41.02 -38.11
CA VAL A 89 -57.81 40.27 -39.16
C VAL A 89 -58.18 38.90 -38.59
N LEU A 90 -59.38 38.41 -38.94
CA LEU A 90 -59.88 37.08 -38.59
C LEU A 90 -59.67 36.09 -39.75
N LEU A 91 -59.39 34.83 -39.44
CA LEU A 91 -59.89 33.64 -40.15
C LEU A 91 -59.58 32.39 -39.31
N ARG A 92 -60.47 31.39 -39.36
CA ARG A 92 -60.24 30.03 -38.82
C ARG A 92 -60.21 29.02 -40.00
N PRO A 93 -60.16 27.70 -39.79
CA PRO A 93 -58.95 26.91 -40.00
C PRO A 93 -59.11 25.90 -41.15
N PHE A 94 -58.04 25.19 -41.53
CA PHE A 94 -58.07 23.74 -41.83
C PHE A 94 -56.69 23.28 -42.34
N THR A 95 -56.09 22.29 -41.68
CA THR A 95 -55.26 21.23 -42.30
C THR A 95 -55.01 20.14 -41.25
N ARG A 96 -54.85 18.89 -41.69
CA ARG A 96 -54.75 17.71 -40.81
C ARG A 96 -53.37 17.65 -40.12
N ALA A 97 -53.35 17.50 -38.80
CA ALA A 97 -52.18 16.96 -38.11
C ALA A 97 -52.21 15.43 -38.15
N MET A 98 -51.28 14.80 -38.88
CA MET A 98 -51.09 13.35 -38.83
C MET A 98 -50.43 12.95 -37.51
N LYS A 99 -51.17 12.22 -36.65
CA LYS A 99 -50.60 11.62 -35.44
C LYS A 99 -49.76 10.40 -35.80
N LEU A 100 -48.49 10.62 -36.12
CA LEU A 100 -47.51 9.56 -36.38
C LEU A 100 -47.09 8.89 -35.05
N HIS A 101 -47.88 7.89 -34.63
CA HIS A 101 -47.68 7.15 -33.39
C HIS A 101 -46.39 6.31 -33.46
N HIS A 102 -45.29 6.89 -33.01
CA HIS A 102 -44.08 6.13 -32.72
C HIS A 102 -44.34 5.29 -31.47
N VAL A 103 -44.63 4.00 -31.66
CA VAL A 103 -44.59 3.02 -30.57
C VAL A 103 -43.12 2.82 -30.21
N LEU A 104 -42.62 3.65 -29.30
CA LEU A 104 -41.26 3.54 -28.78
C LEU A 104 -41.21 2.31 -27.86
N ALA A 105 -40.97 1.15 -28.44
CA ALA A 105 -40.78 -0.10 -27.73
C ALA A 105 -39.52 0.00 -26.87
N ALA A 106 -39.68 0.42 -25.63
CA ALA A 106 -38.61 0.46 -24.65
C ALA A 106 -38.19 -0.98 -24.32
N LEU A 107 -37.15 -1.47 -25.00
CA LEU A 107 -36.42 -2.64 -24.53
C LEU A 107 -35.80 -2.28 -23.18
N LEU A 108 -36.49 -2.66 -22.11
CA LEU A 108 -35.90 -2.88 -20.81
C LEU A 108 -34.91 -4.04 -20.97
N VAL A 109 -33.70 -3.72 -21.42
CA VAL A 109 -32.54 -4.56 -21.22
C VAL A 109 -32.33 -4.62 -19.72
N THR A 110 -32.91 -5.63 -19.08
CA THR A 110 -32.57 -6.01 -17.73
C THR A 110 -31.10 -6.41 -17.76
N ALA A 111 -30.23 -5.48 -17.38
CA ALA A 111 -28.82 -5.74 -17.17
C ALA A 111 -28.68 -6.68 -15.97
N SER A 112 -28.86 -7.98 -16.22
CA SER A 112 -28.53 -9.03 -15.26
C SER A 112 -27.10 -8.81 -14.82
N ALA A 113 -26.92 -8.55 -13.52
CA ALA A 113 -25.62 -8.31 -12.91
C ALA A 113 -24.83 -9.62 -12.87
N HIS A 114 -24.31 -10.02 -14.03
CA HIS A 114 -23.32 -11.08 -14.15
C HIS A 114 -22.11 -10.66 -13.33
N GLY A 115 -21.62 -11.55 -12.47
CA GLY A 115 -20.25 -11.43 -11.98
C GLY A 115 -19.33 -11.55 -13.18
N GLY A 116 -18.57 -10.50 -13.48
CA GLY A 116 -17.67 -10.51 -14.64
C GLY A 116 -16.70 -11.69 -14.57
N SER A 117 -16.52 -12.39 -15.68
CA SER A 117 -15.74 -13.62 -15.72
C SER A 117 -14.27 -13.32 -15.87
N PHE A 118 -13.46 -13.76 -14.92
CA PHE A 118 -12.00 -13.61 -14.99
C PHE A 118 -11.36 -14.79 -15.74
N THR A 119 -10.30 -14.49 -16.51
CA THR A 119 -9.44 -15.49 -17.15
C THR A 119 -7.96 -15.16 -16.96
N LEU A 120 -7.12 -16.16 -16.70
CA LEU A 120 -5.71 -15.98 -16.38
C LEU A 120 -4.77 -16.65 -17.40
N GLU A 121 -3.86 -15.86 -17.96
CA GLU A 121 -2.91 -16.29 -18.99
C GLU A 121 -1.47 -16.16 -18.48
N LYS A 122 -0.67 -17.24 -18.54
CA LYS A 122 0.75 -17.18 -18.15
C LYS A 122 1.56 -16.33 -19.12
N THR A 123 2.43 -15.46 -18.60
CA THR A 123 3.35 -14.67 -19.42
C THR A 123 4.66 -15.43 -19.66
N ALA A 124 5.41 -15.05 -20.69
CA ALA A 124 6.70 -15.67 -21.02
C ALA A 124 7.76 -15.50 -19.90
N ALA A 125 7.61 -14.49 -19.03
CA ALA A 125 8.44 -14.27 -17.85
C ALA A 125 8.09 -15.21 -16.67
N GLY A 126 7.03 -16.02 -16.78
CA GLY A 126 6.50 -16.84 -15.68
C GLY A 126 5.48 -16.12 -14.78
N GLY A 127 5.13 -14.87 -15.12
CA GLY A 127 4.04 -14.13 -14.49
C GLY A 127 2.66 -14.54 -15.02
N ALA A 128 1.63 -13.73 -14.75
CA ALA A 128 0.28 -13.97 -15.26
C ALA A 128 -0.49 -12.68 -15.56
N ILE A 129 -1.06 -12.58 -16.77
CA ILE A 129 -2.07 -11.57 -17.12
C ILE A 129 -3.42 -12.04 -16.60
N VAL A 130 -4.14 -11.15 -15.93
CA VAL A 130 -5.51 -11.33 -15.45
C VAL A 130 -6.43 -10.48 -16.32
N LYS A 131 -7.43 -11.11 -16.93
CA LYS A 131 -8.48 -10.45 -17.69
C LYS A 131 -9.81 -10.53 -16.95
N LEU A 132 -10.70 -9.58 -17.26
CA LEU A 132 -12.09 -9.52 -16.81
C LEU A 132 -12.96 -9.30 -18.04
N ASP A 133 -13.89 -10.22 -18.32
CA ASP A 133 -14.75 -10.22 -19.51
C ASP A 133 -13.95 -10.06 -20.83
N GLY A 134 -12.77 -10.70 -20.88
CA GLY A 134 -11.82 -10.64 -22.00
C GLY A 134 -10.97 -9.37 -22.07
N GLN A 135 -11.28 -8.32 -21.30
CA GLN A 135 -10.48 -7.09 -21.21
C GLN A 135 -9.35 -7.22 -20.20
N PHE A 136 -8.24 -6.52 -20.40
CA PHE A 136 -7.13 -6.50 -19.44
C PHE A 136 -7.58 -5.89 -18.10
N PHE A 137 -7.30 -6.57 -17.00
CA PHE A 137 -7.53 -6.07 -15.64
C PHE A 137 -6.22 -5.76 -14.91
N THR A 138 -5.26 -6.69 -14.88
CA THR A 138 -3.92 -6.48 -14.33
C THR A 138 -2.91 -7.54 -14.78
N GLU A 139 -1.62 -7.32 -14.60
CA GLU A 139 -0.57 -8.35 -14.79
C GLU A 139 0.24 -8.52 -13.49
N PHE A 140 0.44 -9.78 -13.09
CA PHE A 140 1.41 -10.18 -12.06
C PHE A 140 2.80 -10.28 -12.68
N VAL A 141 3.59 -9.21 -12.51
CA VAL A 141 4.95 -9.05 -13.02
C VAL A 141 5.96 -9.61 -12.03
N VAL A 142 6.99 -10.30 -12.54
CA VAL A 142 7.90 -11.13 -11.73
C VAL A 142 9.40 -10.87 -11.97
N ASP A 143 9.75 -10.12 -13.01
CA ASP A 143 11.10 -10.03 -13.59
C ASP A 143 11.66 -8.59 -13.69
N GLN A 144 10.80 -7.57 -13.62
CA GLN A 144 11.17 -6.16 -13.85
C GLN A 144 11.65 -5.38 -12.60
N ALA A 145 11.72 -6.03 -11.43
CA ALA A 145 12.10 -5.40 -10.15
C ALA A 145 12.70 -6.45 -9.19
N ASN A 146 13.23 -6.03 -8.03
CA ASN A 146 13.61 -6.97 -6.96
C ASN A 146 12.41 -7.52 -6.16
N LYS A 147 11.18 -7.34 -6.63
CA LYS A 147 9.95 -7.86 -6.00
C LYS A 147 8.86 -8.12 -7.05
N THR A 148 7.93 -9.01 -6.73
CA THR A 148 6.76 -9.30 -7.57
C THR A 148 5.61 -8.33 -7.28
N TYR A 149 4.91 -7.87 -8.32
CA TYR A 149 3.88 -6.83 -8.20
C TYR A 149 2.74 -6.97 -9.23
N LEU A 150 1.58 -6.38 -8.94
CA LEU A 150 0.47 -6.23 -9.89
C LEU A 150 0.52 -4.83 -10.54
N TRP A 151 0.55 -4.74 -11.87
CA TRP A 151 0.48 -3.46 -12.59
C TRP A 151 0.14 -3.63 -14.10
N PRO A 152 -0.53 -2.64 -14.74
CA PRO A 152 -1.38 -1.65 -14.09
C PRO A 152 -2.61 -2.35 -13.49
N ILE A 153 -3.35 -1.72 -12.59
CA ILE A 153 -4.67 -2.23 -12.15
C ILE A 153 -5.74 -1.33 -12.76
N ILE A 154 -6.64 -1.91 -13.55
CA ILE A 154 -7.71 -1.16 -14.22
C ILE A 154 -8.97 -1.13 -13.36
N GLY A 155 -9.47 0.07 -13.07
CA GLY A 155 -10.64 0.37 -12.24
C GLY A 155 -11.97 -0.02 -12.88
N PRO A 156 -13.08 0.06 -12.12
CA PRO A 156 -14.40 -0.38 -12.56
C PRO A 156 -14.94 0.38 -13.78
N ASP A 157 -14.50 1.62 -13.97
CA ASP A 157 -14.82 2.53 -15.07
C ASP A 157 -13.83 2.46 -16.25
N GLY A 158 -12.78 1.63 -16.15
CA GLY A 158 -11.69 1.57 -17.13
C GLY A 158 -10.50 2.49 -16.85
N THR A 159 -10.50 3.22 -15.73
CA THR A 159 -9.41 4.14 -15.36
C THR A 159 -8.20 3.39 -14.78
N ASP A 160 -6.98 3.90 -14.99
CA ASP A 160 -5.77 3.32 -14.39
C ASP A 160 -5.73 3.62 -12.87
N MET A 161 -5.83 2.60 -12.01
CA MET A 161 -5.86 2.74 -10.54
C MET A 161 -4.49 2.59 -9.88
N THR A 162 -3.42 2.56 -10.67
CA THR A 162 -2.02 2.55 -10.23
C THR A 162 -1.21 3.52 -11.07
N ARG A 163 -0.30 4.25 -10.42
CA ARG A 163 0.70 5.14 -11.06
C ARG A 163 1.49 4.41 -12.15
N SER A 164 1.90 5.11 -13.21
CA SER A 164 2.67 4.50 -14.32
C SER A 164 4.17 4.34 -14.00
N TYR A 165 4.83 5.37 -13.49
CA TYR A 165 6.25 5.32 -13.12
C TYR A 165 6.46 4.47 -11.85
N PRO A 166 7.40 3.51 -11.84
CA PRO A 166 8.55 3.38 -12.77
C PRO A 166 8.38 2.41 -13.94
N MET A 167 7.23 1.75 -14.09
CA MET A 167 7.00 0.76 -15.16
C MET A 167 6.85 1.40 -16.54
N LYS A 168 6.30 2.62 -16.58
CA LYS A 168 6.11 3.41 -17.80
C LYS A 168 6.28 4.90 -17.51
N THR A 169 7.07 5.57 -18.33
CA THR A 169 7.15 7.04 -18.34
C THR A 169 5.89 7.64 -18.97
N VAL A 170 5.28 8.62 -18.31
CA VAL A 170 4.11 9.36 -18.81
C VAL A 170 4.39 10.86 -18.68
N GLU A 171 4.03 11.65 -19.68
CA GLU A 171 4.23 13.10 -19.66
C GLU A 171 3.43 13.75 -18.52
N GLY A 172 4.09 14.62 -17.75
CA GLY A 172 3.52 15.27 -16.58
C GLY A 172 3.48 14.41 -15.31
N GLU A 173 3.74 13.10 -15.39
CA GLU A 173 3.87 12.27 -14.18
C GLU A 173 5.24 12.51 -13.50
N GLN A 174 5.26 12.42 -12.17
CA GLN A 174 6.50 12.61 -11.41
C GLN A 174 7.39 11.37 -11.51
N HIS A 175 8.71 11.55 -11.45
CA HIS A 175 9.71 10.47 -11.50
C HIS A 175 10.38 10.23 -10.14
N ASP A 176 9.59 10.30 -9.06
CA ASP A 176 10.03 10.09 -7.68
C ASP A 176 9.86 8.62 -7.22
N HIS A 177 10.57 8.26 -6.14
CA HIS A 177 10.50 6.94 -5.49
C HIS A 177 10.54 5.74 -6.47
N PRO A 178 11.67 5.49 -7.15
CA PRO A 178 11.79 4.49 -8.23
C PRO A 178 11.74 3.01 -7.79
N HIS A 179 11.32 2.75 -6.55
CA HIS A 179 11.07 1.43 -5.97
C HIS A 179 9.58 1.20 -5.60
N HIS A 180 8.73 2.22 -5.70
CA HIS A 180 7.29 2.06 -5.51
C HIS A 180 6.67 1.46 -6.78
N ARG A 181 6.44 0.15 -6.78
CA ARG A 181 5.71 -0.56 -7.86
C ARG A 181 4.19 -0.43 -7.67
N GLY A 182 3.40 -1.06 -8.55
CA GLY A 182 1.94 -0.93 -8.61
C GLY A 182 1.23 -1.32 -7.31
N LEU A 183 0.90 -2.60 -7.15
CA LEU A 183 0.56 -3.23 -5.85
C LEU A 183 1.63 -4.27 -5.54
N CYS A 184 2.36 -4.12 -4.43
CA CYS A 184 3.52 -4.95 -4.10
C CYS A 184 3.73 -5.12 -2.58
N PHE A 185 4.39 -6.22 -2.18
CA PHE A 185 4.95 -6.38 -0.85
C PHE A 185 6.46 -6.04 -0.84
N GLY A 186 6.96 -5.53 0.28
CA GLY A 186 8.39 -5.31 0.50
C GLY A 186 8.70 -4.90 1.95
N HIS A 187 9.97 -5.01 2.37
CA HIS A 187 10.38 -4.67 3.73
C HIS A 187 11.86 -4.23 3.76
N GLU A 188 12.18 -3.11 4.43
CA GLU A 188 13.56 -2.60 4.52
C GLU A 188 14.59 -3.51 5.24
N ASN A 189 14.14 -4.55 5.96
CA ASN A 189 15.02 -5.48 6.68
C ASN A 189 14.25 -6.74 7.14
N ILE A 190 14.34 -7.82 6.35
CA ILE A 190 14.05 -9.19 6.80
C ILE A 190 15.38 -9.97 6.75
N GLY A 191 15.80 -10.55 7.87
CA GLY A 191 17.04 -11.34 7.97
C GLY A 191 18.33 -10.57 7.64
N GLY A 192 18.33 -9.24 7.69
CA GLY A 192 19.45 -8.37 7.33
C GLY A 192 19.38 -7.76 5.93
N TYR A 193 18.28 -7.94 5.18
CA TYR A 193 18.19 -7.55 3.77
C TYR A 193 16.93 -6.75 3.41
N ASP A 194 17.11 -5.78 2.52
CA ASP A 194 16.14 -4.77 2.10
C ASP A 194 15.47 -5.17 0.77
N THR A 195 14.18 -5.50 0.84
CA THR A 195 13.32 -5.76 -0.33
C THR A 195 12.35 -4.61 -0.62
N TRP A 196 12.33 -3.56 0.21
CA TRP A 196 11.53 -2.36 -0.06
C TRP A 196 12.22 -1.47 -1.09
N ALA A 197 13.49 -1.14 -0.87
CA ALA A 197 14.28 -0.36 -1.80
C ALA A 197 14.66 -1.17 -3.04
N GLU A 198 15.09 -0.44 -4.07
CA GLU A 198 15.70 -0.96 -5.29
C GLU A 198 17.02 -0.22 -5.56
N ARG A 199 17.89 -0.78 -6.40
CA ARG A 199 19.18 -0.15 -6.76
C ARG A 199 19.01 1.27 -7.32
N SER A 200 17.91 1.53 -8.02
CA SER A 200 17.47 2.84 -8.55
C SER A 200 17.28 3.90 -7.46
N THR A 201 16.89 3.51 -6.24
CA THR A 201 16.61 4.39 -5.09
C THR A 201 17.81 5.24 -4.68
N PHE A 202 19.02 4.72 -4.89
CA PHE A 202 20.26 5.35 -4.44
C PHE A 202 20.97 6.14 -5.55
N GLY A 203 20.32 6.33 -6.70
CA GLY A 203 20.89 6.96 -7.90
C GLY A 203 21.99 6.13 -8.54
N GLU A 204 22.55 6.58 -9.66
CA GLU A 204 23.61 5.84 -10.36
C GLU A 204 24.86 5.65 -9.49
N LYS A 205 25.27 6.69 -8.77
CA LYS A 205 26.50 6.76 -7.96
C LYS A 205 26.15 6.84 -6.46
N PRO A 206 26.24 5.74 -5.70
CA PRO A 206 26.04 5.78 -4.26
C PRO A 206 27.12 6.64 -3.57
N SER A 207 26.73 7.32 -2.51
CA SER A 207 27.65 7.86 -1.51
C SER A 207 28.09 6.74 -0.56
N ASP A 208 29.18 6.90 0.19
CA ASP A 208 29.62 5.91 1.20
C ASP A 208 28.48 5.48 2.16
N LYS A 209 27.62 6.45 2.53
CA LYS A 209 26.44 6.23 3.38
C LYS A 209 25.34 5.39 2.72
N THR A 210 25.25 5.40 1.39
CA THR A 210 24.27 4.60 0.63
C THR A 210 24.86 3.33 0.02
N SER A 211 26.18 3.23 -0.14
CA SER A 211 26.89 2.00 -0.53
C SER A 211 26.57 0.84 0.42
N ALA A 212 26.57 1.09 1.74
CA ALA A 212 26.19 0.09 2.73
C ALA A 212 24.74 -0.43 2.54
N ARG A 213 23.78 0.45 2.24
CA ARG A 213 22.40 0.03 1.90
C ARG A 213 22.35 -0.77 0.60
N VAL A 214 23.13 -0.39 -0.41
CA VAL A 214 23.21 -1.13 -1.69
C VAL A 214 23.72 -2.55 -1.49
N SER A 215 24.70 -2.80 -0.60
CA SER A 215 25.16 -4.14 -0.26
C SER A 215 24.17 -4.99 0.57
N HIS A 216 23.14 -4.37 1.14
CA HIS A 216 22.04 -5.04 1.86
C HIS A 216 20.76 -5.19 1.03
N LEU A 217 20.75 -4.83 -0.26
CA LEU A 217 19.60 -5.08 -1.14
C LEU A 217 19.38 -6.58 -1.34
N GLY A 218 18.21 -7.07 -0.93
CA GLY A 218 17.72 -8.40 -1.23
C GLY A 218 16.73 -8.41 -2.40
N ALA A 219 16.06 -9.54 -2.60
CA ALA A 219 14.96 -9.65 -3.56
C ALA A 219 13.87 -10.63 -3.10
N ILE A 220 12.63 -10.42 -3.54
CA ILE A 220 11.53 -11.38 -3.48
C ILE A 220 11.42 -12.01 -4.88
N LYS A 221 12.11 -13.13 -5.09
CA LYS A 221 12.16 -13.83 -6.38
C LYS A 221 10.95 -14.75 -6.53
N HIS A 222 10.22 -14.63 -7.63
CA HIS A 222 9.19 -15.61 -7.97
C HIS A 222 9.83 -16.99 -8.18
N ARG A 223 9.26 -18.04 -7.58
CA ARG A 223 9.70 -19.44 -7.77
C ARG A 223 8.76 -20.19 -8.71
N SER A 224 7.46 -20.14 -8.44
CA SER A 224 6.44 -20.82 -9.25
C SER A 224 5.02 -20.32 -8.98
N ILE A 225 4.17 -20.42 -9.99
CA ILE A 225 2.71 -20.35 -9.83
C ILE A 225 2.21 -21.73 -9.42
N THR A 226 1.49 -21.81 -8.30
CA THR A 226 0.97 -23.06 -7.71
C THR A 226 -0.54 -23.25 -7.92
N GLU A 227 -1.31 -22.19 -8.10
CA GLU A 227 -2.73 -22.24 -8.48
C GLU A 227 -3.04 -21.15 -9.50
N MET A 228 -3.74 -21.52 -10.57
CA MET A 228 -4.45 -20.59 -11.46
C MET A 228 -5.86 -21.12 -11.63
N LYS A 229 -6.85 -20.27 -11.41
CA LYS A 229 -8.27 -20.63 -11.56
C LYS A 229 -9.05 -19.46 -12.13
N ASP A 230 -9.85 -19.75 -13.15
CA ASP A 230 -10.73 -18.81 -13.86
C ASP A 230 -12.17 -18.84 -13.31
N GLY A 231 -13.00 -17.89 -13.76
CA GLY A 231 -14.43 -17.78 -13.44
C GLY A 231 -14.80 -16.47 -12.73
N GLU A 232 -16.00 -16.39 -12.15
CA GLU A 232 -16.53 -15.19 -11.44
C GLU A 232 -15.66 -14.76 -10.24
N LYS A 233 -14.97 -15.72 -9.61
CA LYS A 233 -13.96 -15.51 -8.56
C LYS A 233 -12.70 -16.30 -8.92
N ALA A 234 -11.73 -15.62 -9.50
CA ALA A 234 -10.47 -16.20 -9.94
C ALA A 234 -9.38 -16.18 -8.86
N VAL A 235 -8.38 -17.05 -9.03
CA VAL A 235 -7.24 -17.20 -8.10
C VAL A 235 -5.92 -17.22 -8.86
N LEU A 236 -4.92 -16.51 -8.32
CA LEU A 236 -3.50 -16.70 -8.63
C LEU A 236 -2.72 -16.92 -7.32
N ALA A 237 -2.36 -18.18 -7.03
CA ALA A 237 -1.47 -18.51 -5.92
C ALA A 237 -0.05 -18.79 -6.42
N VAL A 238 0.95 -18.26 -5.70
CA VAL A 238 2.37 -18.35 -6.06
C VAL A 238 3.23 -18.63 -4.84
N VAL A 239 4.42 -19.20 -5.08
CA VAL A 239 5.50 -19.28 -4.11
C VAL A 239 6.66 -18.40 -4.58
N ALA A 240 7.28 -17.70 -3.64
CA ALA A 240 8.42 -16.82 -3.85
C ALA A 240 9.46 -16.97 -2.73
N ASP A 241 10.69 -16.57 -3.02
CA ASP A 241 11.84 -16.65 -2.12
C ASP A 241 12.34 -15.25 -1.77
N HIS A 242 12.36 -14.91 -0.49
CA HIS A 242 13.11 -13.74 -0.01
C HIS A 242 14.58 -14.17 0.06
N VAL A 243 15.43 -13.51 -0.74
CA VAL A 243 16.85 -13.83 -0.86
C VAL A 243 17.74 -12.65 -0.49
N ASP A 244 18.93 -12.98 0.00
CA ASP A 244 20.01 -12.02 0.26
C ASP A 244 20.65 -11.48 -1.03
N ALA A 245 21.62 -10.57 -0.86
CA ALA A 245 22.37 -9.96 -1.95
C ALA A 245 23.21 -10.96 -2.78
N ALA A 246 23.48 -12.17 -2.26
CA ALA A 246 24.14 -13.26 -2.98
C ALA A 246 23.13 -14.22 -3.65
N GLY A 247 21.82 -14.04 -3.42
CA GLY A 247 20.75 -14.87 -3.93
C GLY A 247 20.44 -16.10 -3.09
N LYS A 248 21.00 -16.24 -1.88
CA LYS A 248 20.66 -17.30 -0.93
C LYS A 248 19.34 -16.95 -0.23
N LYS A 249 18.48 -17.94 -0.07
CA LYS A 249 17.18 -17.81 0.62
C LYS A 249 17.33 -17.45 2.11
N ILE A 250 16.36 -16.69 2.60
CA ILE A 250 16.18 -16.25 4.00
C ILE A 250 14.86 -16.82 4.53
N ILE A 251 13.75 -16.49 3.87
CA ILE A 251 12.39 -17.00 4.15
C ILE A 251 11.67 -17.37 2.86
N GLU A 252 10.63 -18.19 2.99
CA GLU A 252 9.67 -18.49 1.93
C GLU A 252 8.45 -17.59 2.04
N GLU A 253 7.89 -17.19 0.90
CA GLU A 253 6.62 -16.48 0.82
C GLU A 253 5.62 -17.32 0.00
N ILE A 254 4.42 -17.52 0.55
CA ILE A 254 3.25 -18.00 -0.21
C ILE A 254 2.30 -16.83 -0.35
N ARG A 255 1.96 -16.43 -1.58
CA ARG A 255 1.03 -15.32 -1.86
C ARG A 255 -0.16 -15.81 -2.66
N ARG A 256 -1.37 -15.54 -2.18
CA ARG A 256 -2.63 -15.81 -2.88
C ARG A 256 -3.29 -14.48 -3.25
N HIS A 257 -3.42 -14.23 -4.54
CA HIS A 257 -4.32 -13.18 -5.05
C HIS A 257 -5.66 -13.83 -5.40
N THR A 258 -6.75 -13.19 -5.01
CA THR A 258 -8.10 -13.64 -5.39
C THR A 258 -8.87 -12.47 -5.99
N PHE A 259 -9.32 -12.63 -7.23
CA PHE A 259 -9.95 -11.56 -8.02
C PHE A 259 -11.46 -11.78 -8.11
N MET A 260 -12.25 -10.74 -7.85
CA MET A 260 -13.72 -10.81 -7.91
C MET A 260 -14.34 -9.44 -8.23
N VAL A 261 -15.61 -9.44 -8.66
CA VAL A 261 -16.44 -8.23 -8.79
C VAL A 261 -17.57 -8.30 -7.75
N LYS A 262 -17.81 -7.22 -7.01
CA LYS A 262 -18.94 -7.10 -6.07
C LYS A 262 -19.52 -5.69 -6.15
N ASN A 263 -20.84 -5.56 -6.35
CA ASN A 263 -21.54 -4.27 -6.44
C ASN A 263 -20.96 -3.28 -7.48
N GLY A 264 -20.37 -3.79 -8.56
CA GLY A 264 -19.68 -2.97 -9.58
C GLY A 264 -18.24 -2.58 -9.25
N ALA A 265 -17.79 -2.75 -8.00
CA ALA A 265 -16.38 -2.57 -7.63
C ALA A 265 -15.55 -3.79 -8.05
N ARG A 266 -14.30 -3.55 -8.47
CA ARG A 266 -13.30 -4.60 -8.74
C ARG A 266 -12.50 -4.85 -7.48
N ILE A 267 -12.30 -6.11 -7.10
CA ILE A 267 -11.73 -6.49 -5.80
C ILE A 267 -10.54 -7.43 -6.00
N ILE A 268 -9.49 -7.20 -5.19
CA ILE A 268 -8.33 -8.08 -5.09
C ILE A 268 -8.09 -8.40 -3.60
N ASP A 269 -8.36 -9.64 -3.21
CA ASP A 269 -7.88 -10.16 -1.92
C ASP A 269 -6.42 -10.58 -2.08
N VAL A 270 -5.58 -10.24 -1.10
CA VAL A 270 -4.15 -10.56 -1.07
C VAL A 270 -3.82 -11.13 0.31
N ASP A 271 -3.72 -12.46 0.36
CA ASP A 271 -3.20 -13.19 1.50
C ASP A 271 -1.71 -13.48 1.27
N ILE A 272 -0.86 -13.22 2.26
CA ILE A 272 0.59 -13.48 2.22
C ILE A 272 0.98 -14.26 3.48
N GLU A 273 1.58 -15.43 3.32
CA GLU A 273 2.26 -16.15 4.40
C GLU A 273 3.77 -15.99 4.28
N LEU A 274 4.42 -15.47 5.33
CA LEU A 274 5.88 -15.37 5.44
C LEU A 274 6.37 -16.47 6.39
N ILE A 275 7.25 -17.35 5.91
CA ILE A 275 7.58 -18.63 6.56
C ILE A 275 9.10 -18.75 6.75
N ALA A 276 9.55 -18.90 8.00
CA ALA A 276 10.97 -19.00 8.35
C ALA A 276 11.55 -20.39 8.08
N THR A 277 11.77 -20.74 6.81
CA THR A 277 12.23 -22.07 6.40
C THR A 277 13.73 -22.31 6.68
N GLU A 278 14.57 -21.30 6.50
CA GLU A 278 16.04 -21.48 6.55
C GLU A 278 16.58 -21.44 7.99
N GLY A 279 15.98 -20.62 8.87
CA GLY A 279 16.33 -20.50 10.28
C GLY A 279 15.53 -19.43 11.00
N ASP A 280 15.79 -19.26 12.30
CA ASP A 280 15.30 -18.12 13.08
C ASP A 280 15.65 -16.81 12.36
N THR A 281 14.62 -16.04 11.99
CA THR A 281 14.76 -14.83 11.17
C THR A 281 14.28 -13.61 11.93
N LEU A 282 15.16 -12.61 12.08
CA LEU A 282 14.75 -11.29 12.56
C LEU A 282 13.93 -10.57 11.48
N VAL A 283 12.72 -10.18 11.85
CA VAL A 283 11.89 -9.22 11.12
C VAL A 283 11.94 -7.93 11.93
N ASP A 284 12.53 -6.88 11.37
CA ASP A 284 12.92 -5.67 12.10
C ASP A 284 11.81 -4.60 12.09
N ASP A 285 11.84 -3.63 13.01
CA ASP A 285 10.89 -2.52 13.00
C ASP A 285 11.27 -1.52 11.90
N LYS A 286 10.47 -1.44 10.83
CA LYS A 286 10.72 -0.57 9.67
C LYS A 286 9.46 0.11 9.20
N LYS A 287 9.56 1.42 8.92
CA LYS A 287 8.44 2.22 8.41
C LYS A 287 8.14 1.89 6.96
N ASP A 288 9.18 1.64 6.18
CA ASP A 288 9.13 1.29 4.77
C ASP A 288 9.08 -0.24 4.68
N ALA A 289 7.93 -0.77 5.07
CA ALA A 289 7.61 -2.19 5.08
C ALA A 289 6.10 -2.42 4.93
N GLY A 290 5.71 -3.60 4.47
CA GLY A 290 4.31 -4.01 4.40
C GLY A 290 3.79 -4.23 2.98
N LEU A 291 2.46 -4.28 2.88
CA LEU A 291 1.74 -4.46 1.62
C LEU A 291 1.23 -3.12 1.12
N SER A 292 1.65 -2.74 -0.09
CA SER A 292 1.60 -1.37 -0.60
C SER A 292 0.88 -1.28 -1.94
N ILE A 293 0.23 -0.14 -2.18
CA ILE A 293 -0.19 0.32 -3.51
C ILE A 293 0.31 1.76 -3.77
N ARG A 294 0.75 2.03 -5.01
CA ARG A 294 1.14 3.37 -5.50
C ARG A 294 0.01 3.93 -6.37
N VAL A 295 -0.86 4.74 -5.78
CA VAL A 295 -2.02 5.32 -6.48
C VAL A 295 -1.58 6.38 -7.52
N PRO A 296 -2.37 6.62 -8.59
CA PRO A 296 -2.08 7.61 -9.62
C PRO A 296 -1.79 9.01 -9.06
N SER A 297 -0.86 9.73 -9.69
CA SER A 297 -0.47 11.08 -9.23
C SER A 297 -1.59 12.12 -9.32
N GLU A 298 -2.62 11.92 -10.16
CA GLU A 298 -3.79 12.81 -10.26
C GLU A 298 -4.68 12.78 -9.00
N MET A 299 -4.85 11.60 -8.38
CA MET A 299 -5.65 11.41 -7.16
C MET A 299 -4.84 11.51 -5.87
N ALA A 300 -3.59 11.97 -5.91
CA ALA A 300 -2.84 12.27 -4.69
C ALA A 300 -3.47 13.48 -3.96
N VAL A 301 -3.45 13.48 -2.62
CA VAL A 301 -3.81 14.66 -1.81
C VAL A 301 -2.82 15.80 -2.07
N ASP A 302 -1.54 15.46 -2.25
CA ASP A 302 -0.43 16.39 -2.40
C ASP A 302 0.44 15.99 -3.60
N LYS A 303 0.55 16.88 -4.58
CA LYS A 303 1.37 16.72 -5.78
C LYS A 303 2.70 17.49 -5.68
N GLY A 304 3.15 17.81 -4.46
CA GLY A 304 4.42 18.47 -4.21
C GLY A 304 4.51 19.85 -4.88
N LYS A 305 5.35 19.98 -5.90
CA LYS A 305 5.56 21.26 -6.61
C LYS A 305 4.32 21.75 -7.38
N GLU A 306 3.40 20.87 -7.72
CA GLU A 306 2.13 21.21 -8.36
C GLU A 306 1.04 21.63 -7.35
N GLY A 307 1.34 21.63 -6.04
CA GLY A 307 0.39 21.95 -4.99
C GLY A 307 -0.51 20.77 -4.60
N LYS A 308 -1.74 21.05 -4.19
CA LYS A 308 -2.72 20.03 -3.80
C LYS A 308 -3.36 19.37 -5.02
N GLY A 309 -3.58 18.06 -4.95
CA GLY A 309 -4.36 17.34 -5.94
C GLY A 309 -5.83 17.25 -5.55
N THR A 310 -6.53 16.30 -6.12
CA THR A 310 -7.95 16.02 -5.83
C THR A 310 -8.14 14.96 -4.74
N GLY A 311 -7.04 14.35 -4.29
CA GLY A 311 -7.08 13.23 -3.37
C GLY A 311 -7.57 13.56 -1.97
N ARG A 312 -8.17 12.55 -1.34
CA ARG A 312 -8.51 12.50 0.08
C ARG A 312 -8.23 11.09 0.62
N ILE A 313 -7.65 11.04 1.80
CA ILE A 313 -7.51 9.82 2.60
C ILE A 313 -8.48 9.89 3.78
N ILE A 314 -9.13 8.79 4.13
CA ILE A 314 -9.92 8.65 5.36
C ILE A 314 -9.80 7.24 5.94
N ASN A 315 -9.80 7.08 7.27
CA ASN A 315 -9.73 5.77 7.93
C ASN A 315 -10.95 5.46 8.80
N SER A 316 -11.09 4.20 9.24
CA SER A 316 -12.23 3.74 10.05
C SER A 316 -12.45 4.53 11.35
N GLU A 317 -11.39 5.16 11.87
CA GLU A 317 -11.41 5.97 13.09
C GLU A 317 -11.61 7.47 12.81
N GLY A 318 -11.94 7.84 11.56
CA GLY A 318 -12.24 9.21 11.15
C GLY A 318 -11.03 10.13 10.93
N HIS A 319 -9.80 9.62 10.98
CA HIS A 319 -8.62 10.43 10.65
C HIS A 319 -8.53 10.66 9.14
N THR A 320 -8.13 11.86 8.71
CA THR A 320 -8.05 12.21 7.29
C THR A 320 -6.66 12.66 6.84
N ASP A 321 -6.35 12.42 5.57
CA ASP A 321 -5.18 12.95 4.88
C ASP A 321 -3.85 12.66 5.59
N GLY A 322 -3.18 13.68 6.13
CA GLY A 322 -1.92 13.52 6.87
C GLY A 322 -2.09 12.84 8.23
N ASP A 323 -3.25 13.01 8.88
CA ASP A 323 -3.50 12.54 10.25
C ASP A 323 -3.77 11.04 10.31
N ALA A 324 -3.96 10.38 9.17
CA ALA A 324 -4.09 8.93 9.06
C ALA A 324 -2.73 8.19 9.19
N TRP A 325 -1.59 8.89 9.12
CA TRP A 325 -0.25 8.30 9.32
C TRP A 325 -0.11 7.63 10.70
N ALA A 326 0.48 6.42 10.71
CA ALA A 326 0.75 5.58 11.89
C ALA A 326 -0.48 5.16 12.70
N LYS A 327 -1.69 5.64 12.38
CA LYS A 327 -2.91 5.25 13.06
C LYS A 327 -3.20 3.78 12.79
N ARG A 328 -3.70 3.08 13.81
CA ARG A 328 -4.29 1.75 13.66
C ARG A 328 -5.74 1.94 13.26
N ALA A 329 -6.16 1.28 12.18
CA ALA A 329 -7.52 1.36 11.64
C ALA A 329 -7.86 0.05 10.93
N THR A 330 -9.13 -0.34 10.93
CA THR A 330 -9.61 -1.58 10.31
C THR A 330 -9.58 -1.52 8.78
N TRP A 331 -9.80 -0.32 8.23
CA TRP A 331 -9.66 0.02 6.83
C TRP A 331 -9.22 1.47 6.67
N VAL A 332 -8.65 1.76 5.50
CA VAL A 332 -8.37 3.10 4.98
C VAL A 332 -8.93 3.16 3.56
N ASP A 333 -9.51 4.30 3.20
CA ASP A 333 -9.83 4.65 1.82
C ASP A 333 -8.95 5.79 1.31
N TYR A 334 -8.64 5.74 0.02
CA TYR A 334 -7.94 6.78 -0.72
C TYR A 334 -8.69 7.01 -2.04
N HIS A 335 -9.49 8.09 -2.10
CA HIS A 335 -10.25 8.49 -3.27
C HIS A 335 -9.81 9.85 -3.81
N GLY A 336 -10.21 10.16 -5.05
CA GLY A 336 -9.95 11.44 -5.70
C GLY A 336 -10.50 11.45 -7.13
N THR A 337 -9.80 12.16 -8.01
CA THR A 337 -10.11 12.24 -9.44
C THR A 337 -8.93 11.79 -10.29
N VAL A 338 -9.20 10.95 -11.29
CA VAL A 338 -8.22 10.52 -12.31
C VAL A 338 -8.91 10.62 -13.68
N LYS A 339 -8.29 11.30 -14.65
CA LYS A 339 -8.84 11.58 -15.99
C LYS A 339 -10.24 12.23 -15.99
N GLY A 340 -10.62 12.88 -14.89
CA GLY A 340 -11.93 13.49 -14.67
C GLY A 340 -12.99 12.57 -14.01
N ALA A 341 -12.73 11.27 -13.88
CA ALA A 341 -13.59 10.33 -13.16
C ALA A 341 -13.29 10.35 -11.65
N SER A 342 -14.33 10.28 -10.81
CA SER A 342 -14.17 10.15 -9.35
C SER A 342 -14.06 8.69 -8.97
N VAL A 343 -12.89 8.30 -8.45
CA VAL A 343 -12.52 6.91 -8.17
C VAL A 343 -11.71 6.81 -6.87
N GLY A 344 -11.73 5.62 -6.26
CA GLY A 344 -10.99 5.34 -5.04
C GLY A 344 -10.51 3.89 -4.94
N VAL A 345 -9.54 3.70 -4.04
CA VAL A 345 -9.10 2.39 -3.58
C VAL A 345 -9.13 2.34 -2.06
N ALA A 346 -9.98 1.46 -1.54
CA ALA A 346 -9.98 1.12 -0.13
C ALA A 346 -9.11 -0.12 0.12
N MET A 347 -8.35 -0.12 1.21
CA MET A 347 -7.59 -1.26 1.70
C MET A 347 -8.08 -1.65 3.09
N LEU A 348 -8.58 -2.87 3.21
CA LEU A 348 -9.18 -3.44 4.41
C LEU A 348 -8.19 -4.45 5.01
N ASN A 349 -8.02 -4.46 6.33
CA ASN A 349 -7.15 -5.40 7.05
C ASN A 349 -8.00 -6.41 7.86
N HIS A 350 -7.86 -7.70 7.57
CA HIS A 350 -8.73 -8.73 8.16
C HIS A 350 -8.44 -8.98 9.66
N PRO A 351 -9.44 -9.30 10.50
CA PRO A 351 -9.22 -9.61 11.93
C PRO A 351 -8.22 -10.74 12.20
N SER A 352 -8.12 -11.74 11.32
CA SER A 352 -7.13 -12.83 11.42
C SER A 352 -5.76 -12.51 10.77
N SER A 353 -5.53 -11.26 10.33
CA SER A 353 -4.21 -10.81 9.91
C SER A 353 -3.28 -10.59 11.10
N PHE A 354 -1.99 -10.90 10.93
CA PHE A 354 -0.93 -10.57 11.90
C PHE A 354 -1.00 -9.09 12.32
N ARG A 355 -1.05 -8.86 13.64
CA ARG A 355 -1.13 -7.54 14.29
C ARG A 355 -2.30 -6.64 13.82
N HIS A 356 -3.45 -7.23 13.50
CA HIS A 356 -4.71 -6.48 13.31
C HIS A 356 -5.07 -5.57 14.52
N PRO A 357 -5.75 -4.44 14.32
CA PRO A 357 -5.81 -3.67 13.08
C PRO A 357 -4.43 -3.05 12.82
N THR A 358 -3.86 -3.27 11.63
CA THR A 358 -2.54 -2.76 11.26
C THR A 358 -2.42 -1.23 11.45
N PRO A 359 -1.25 -0.70 11.83
CA PRO A 359 -0.95 0.69 11.59
C PRO A 359 -0.72 0.94 10.09
N TRP A 360 -0.99 2.18 9.67
CA TRP A 360 -0.99 2.57 8.26
C TRP A 360 0.16 3.52 7.90
N HIS A 361 1.02 3.06 6.99
CA HIS A 361 1.95 3.91 6.25
C HIS A 361 1.21 4.43 5.00
N VAL A 362 0.24 5.33 5.21
CA VAL A 362 -0.44 6.08 4.15
C VAL A 362 0.14 7.50 4.06
N ARG A 363 0.32 8.01 2.84
CA ARG A 363 0.93 9.33 2.57
C ARG A 363 0.13 10.12 1.54
N THR A 364 0.03 11.42 1.80
CA THR A 364 -0.62 12.42 0.95
C THR A 364 -0.06 12.49 -0.48
N TYR A 365 1.20 12.08 -0.72
CA TYR A 365 1.77 11.99 -2.07
C TYR A 365 1.40 10.71 -2.85
N GLY A 366 0.52 9.86 -2.31
CA GLY A 366 -0.02 8.70 -3.03
C GLY A 366 0.76 7.39 -2.83
N LEU A 367 1.44 7.21 -1.70
CA LEU A 367 1.88 5.89 -1.23
C LEU A 367 0.88 5.43 -0.17
N PHE A 368 0.40 4.19 -0.29
CA PHE A 368 -0.63 3.66 0.59
C PHE A 368 -0.27 2.23 1.00
N THR A 369 0.10 2.03 2.26
CA THR A 369 0.71 0.79 2.76
C THR A 369 0.12 0.35 4.10
N ALA A 370 -0.30 -0.90 4.19
CA ALA A 370 -0.58 -1.60 5.44
C ALA A 370 0.74 -2.13 6.03
N ASN A 371 1.17 -1.59 7.16
CA ASN A 371 2.47 -1.93 7.77
C ASN A 371 2.33 -2.47 9.21
N PRO A 372 2.20 -3.79 9.41
CA PRO A 372 2.20 -4.41 10.74
C PRO A 372 3.59 -4.55 11.37
N PHE A 373 4.67 -4.16 10.67
CA PHE A 373 6.06 -4.33 11.10
C PHE A 373 6.62 -3.08 11.79
N GLY A 374 6.35 -1.91 11.20
CA GLY A 374 6.76 -0.61 11.74
C GLY A 374 5.83 -0.12 12.83
N LEU A 375 6.15 -0.37 14.10
CA LEU A 375 5.44 0.22 15.23
C LEU A 375 6.21 1.46 15.68
N GLN A 376 7.42 1.27 16.23
CA GLN A 376 8.30 2.32 16.72
C GLN A 376 8.89 3.21 15.61
N SER A 377 8.95 2.73 14.38
CA SER A 377 9.38 3.51 13.21
C SER A 377 8.29 4.40 12.62
N LEU A 378 7.01 4.07 12.83
CA LEU A 378 5.87 4.91 12.43
C LEU A 378 5.47 5.89 13.54
N ASP A 379 5.46 5.45 14.80
CA ASP A 379 5.28 6.28 16.00
C ASP A 379 6.42 6.06 17.00
N LYS A 380 7.16 7.11 17.35
CA LYS A 380 8.32 7.03 18.26
C LYS A 380 7.97 6.77 19.73
N ASN A 381 6.69 6.84 20.09
CA ASN A 381 6.21 6.55 21.45
C ASN A 381 5.80 5.08 21.62
N SER A 382 5.71 4.31 20.53
CA SER A 382 5.34 2.90 20.53
C SER A 382 6.53 1.98 20.84
N GLU A 383 6.23 0.79 21.38
CA GLU A 383 7.18 -0.30 21.51
C GLU A 383 7.65 -0.81 20.14
N THR A 384 8.79 -1.52 20.11
CA THR A 384 9.34 -2.04 18.86
C THR A 384 8.48 -3.18 18.29
N GLY A 385 8.17 -3.07 17.00
CA GLY A 385 7.58 -4.11 16.19
C GLY A 385 8.57 -5.17 15.71
N ALA A 386 9.86 -5.05 16.03
CA ALA A 386 10.85 -6.06 15.70
C ALA A 386 10.57 -7.39 16.44
N PHE A 387 10.67 -8.52 15.76
CA PHE A 387 10.47 -9.85 16.34
C PHE A 387 11.30 -10.91 15.62
N THR A 388 11.58 -12.04 16.28
CA THR A 388 12.18 -13.21 15.62
C THR A 388 11.08 -14.18 15.23
N LEU A 389 10.90 -14.43 13.94
CA LEU A 389 10.10 -15.55 13.43
C LEU A 389 10.94 -16.83 13.57
N LYS A 390 10.50 -17.80 14.35
CA LYS A 390 11.28 -19.02 14.63
C LYS A 390 11.26 -19.99 13.46
N LYS A 391 12.31 -20.82 13.33
CA LYS A 391 12.38 -21.78 12.23
C LYS A 391 11.13 -22.68 12.16
N GLY A 392 10.42 -22.62 11.03
CA GLY A 392 9.17 -23.35 10.78
C GLY A 392 7.90 -22.62 11.18
N GLU A 393 7.98 -21.48 11.88
CA GLU A 393 6.84 -20.60 12.10
C GLU A 393 6.47 -19.81 10.84
N LYS A 394 5.23 -19.31 10.82
CA LYS A 394 4.75 -18.35 9.83
C LYS A 394 3.92 -17.24 10.46
N ILE A 395 3.88 -16.10 9.77
CA ILE A 395 2.84 -15.08 9.96
C ILE A 395 2.00 -14.95 8.68
N THR A 396 0.71 -14.69 8.84
CA THR A 396 -0.23 -14.48 7.72
C THR A 396 -0.70 -13.03 7.71
N LEU A 397 -0.50 -12.33 6.60
CA LEU A 397 -1.05 -11.01 6.30
C LEU A 397 -2.30 -11.18 5.43
N ARG A 398 -3.40 -10.52 5.76
CA ARG A 398 -4.68 -10.69 5.03
C ARG A 398 -5.35 -9.36 4.76
N HIS A 399 -5.47 -9.01 3.48
CA HIS A 399 -6.00 -7.73 3.05
C HIS A 399 -6.92 -7.84 1.85
N ARG A 400 -7.92 -6.97 1.78
CA ARG A 400 -8.82 -6.79 0.64
C ARG A 400 -8.65 -5.39 0.07
N PHE A 401 -8.31 -5.29 -1.21
CA PHE A 401 -8.36 -4.05 -1.98
C PHE A 401 -9.69 -3.95 -2.72
N ILE A 402 -10.37 -2.81 -2.62
CA ILE A 402 -11.63 -2.52 -3.32
C ILE A 402 -11.39 -1.29 -4.21
N PHE A 403 -11.46 -1.48 -5.52
CA PHE A 403 -11.36 -0.41 -6.51
C PHE A 403 -12.77 0.01 -6.94
N HIS A 404 -13.15 1.25 -6.63
CA HIS A 404 -14.51 1.75 -6.73
C HIS A 404 -14.59 3.13 -7.41
N THR A 405 -15.80 3.53 -7.76
CA THR A 405 -16.15 4.93 -8.09
C THR A 405 -16.56 5.68 -6.83
N GLY A 406 -16.42 7.00 -6.81
CA GLY A 406 -16.85 7.87 -5.70
C GLY A 406 -16.00 7.74 -4.43
N ASP A 407 -16.60 8.11 -3.29
CA ASP A 407 -15.97 8.14 -1.96
C ASP A 407 -16.26 6.87 -1.12
N GLU A 408 -15.79 6.85 0.13
CA GLU A 408 -15.90 5.69 1.01
C GLU A 408 -17.36 5.35 1.39
N LYS A 409 -18.27 6.32 1.27
CA LYS A 409 -19.70 6.17 1.58
C LYS A 409 -20.48 5.71 0.36
N ALA A 410 -20.18 6.25 -0.82
CA ALA A 410 -20.74 5.81 -2.09
C ALA A 410 -20.39 4.34 -2.37
N ALA A 411 -19.15 3.95 -2.07
CA ALA A 411 -18.66 2.57 -2.21
C ALA A 411 -18.99 1.66 -1.02
N LYS A 412 -19.56 2.18 0.08
CA LYS A 412 -19.97 1.43 1.28
C LYS A 412 -18.83 0.62 1.91
N ILE A 413 -17.68 1.27 2.10
CA ILE A 413 -16.45 0.63 2.56
C ILE A 413 -16.58 0.09 3.99
N ALA A 414 -17.33 0.79 4.86
CA ALA A 414 -17.59 0.33 6.22
C ALA A 414 -18.43 -0.97 6.23
N GLU A 415 -19.46 -1.07 5.39
CA GLU A 415 -20.26 -2.29 5.21
C GLU A 415 -19.45 -3.40 4.52
N ALA A 416 -18.61 -3.07 3.54
CA ALA A 416 -17.73 -4.03 2.88
C ALA A 416 -16.67 -4.60 3.83
N TYR A 417 -16.17 -3.81 4.78
CA TYR A 417 -15.36 -4.30 5.89
C TYR A 417 -16.17 -5.16 6.86
N ALA A 418 -17.38 -4.74 7.23
CA ALA A 418 -18.25 -5.51 8.12
C ALA A 418 -18.64 -6.86 7.52
N ASP A 419 -18.72 -7.00 6.19
CA ASP A 419 -18.79 -8.29 5.50
C ASP A 419 -17.47 -9.05 5.56
N TYR A 420 -16.37 -8.43 5.10
CA TYR A 420 -15.05 -9.08 4.99
C TYR A 420 -14.57 -9.64 6.32
N ALA A 421 -14.75 -8.92 7.43
CA ALA A 421 -14.35 -9.31 8.77
C ALA A 421 -15.09 -10.55 9.34
N LYS A 422 -16.06 -11.11 8.59
CA LYS A 422 -16.74 -12.39 8.91
C LYS A 422 -16.31 -13.55 8.01
N GLU A 423 -15.46 -13.31 7.02
CA GLU A 423 -14.89 -14.36 6.16
C GLU A 423 -13.83 -15.15 6.96
N PRO A 424 -13.59 -16.44 6.65
CA PRO A 424 -12.65 -17.29 7.40
C PRO A 424 -11.19 -16.88 7.14
#